data_AF-A0A7C5BGL7-F1
#
_entry.id   AF-A0A7C5BGL7-F1
#
_cell.length_a   1.000
_cell.length_b   1.000
_cell.length_c   1.000
_cell.angle_alpha   90.00
_cell.angle_beta   90.00
_cell.angle_gamma   90.00
#
_symmetry.space_group_name_H-M   'P 1'
#
loop_
_entity.id
_entity.type
_entity.pdbx_description
1 polymer ?
#
loop_
_entity_poly.entity_id
_entity_poly.type
_entity_poly.pdbx_seq_one_letter_code
_entity_poly.pdbx_strand_id
1 'polypeptide(L)'
;MPRPRRPRCLRFNPSVFYFKPQGVPMRMLEEEVLLPDELEALKLHEIEGLEQTAAAEKMDISQPTFARLLESAHKKVARAIIKGEAIRIEKKE
;
A
#
# COMPACT_ATOMS: atom_id res chain seq x y z
N MET A 1 -7.33 -7.19 23.40
CA MET A 1 -8.03 -6.43 22.33
C MET A 1 -6.99 -5.79 21.42
N PRO A 2 -7.15 -5.83 20.09
CA PRO A 2 -6.27 -5.08 19.19
C PRO A 2 -6.38 -3.59 19.51
N ARG A 3 -5.25 -2.90 19.66
CA ARG A 3 -5.26 -1.45 19.85
C ARG A 3 -5.88 -0.80 18.60
N PRO A 4 -6.86 0.11 18.72
CA PRO A 4 -7.39 0.83 17.58
C PRO A 4 -6.25 1.49 16.81
N ARG A 5 -6.25 1.33 15.48
CA ARG A 5 -5.29 2.01 14.63
C ARG A 5 -5.54 3.52 14.78
N ARG A 6 -4.47 4.28 15.03
CA ARG A 6 -4.60 5.75 15.05
C ARG A 6 -5.06 6.21 13.67
N PRO A 7 -5.96 7.21 13.59
CA PRO A 7 -6.27 7.85 12.32
C PRO A 7 -4.98 8.41 11.70
N ARG A 8 -4.88 8.36 10.38
CA ARG A 8 -3.71 8.81 9.62
C ARG A 8 -4.16 9.61 8.40
N CYS A 9 -3.30 10.53 7.95
CA CYS A 9 -3.59 11.40 6.83
C CYS A 9 -3.31 10.67 5.51
N LEU A 10 -4.38 10.32 4.78
CA LEU A 10 -4.32 9.78 3.42
C LEU A 10 -4.86 10.82 2.46
N ARG A 11 -4.06 11.17 1.46
CA ARG A 11 -4.34 12.24 0.50
C ARG A 11 -4.43 11.73 -0.93
N PHE A 12 -3.82 10.60 -1.22
CA PHE A 12 -3.84 9.97 -2.52
C PHE A 12 -5.13 9.20 -2.73
N ASN A 13 -5.78 9.47 -3.87
CA ASN A 13 -6.98 8.78 -4.31
C ASN A 13 -6.74 8.21 -5.72
N PRO A 14 -6.48 6.90 -5.87
CA PRO A 14 -6.18 6.31 -7.16
C PRO A 14 -7.44 6.23 -8.04
N SER A 15 -7.26 6.34 -9.35
CA SER A 15 -8.32 6.08 -10.33
C SER A 15 -8.45 4.59 -10.69
N VAL A 16 -7.40 3.81 -10.45
CA VAL A 16 -7.34 2.37 -10.73
C VAL A 16 -7.14 1.61 -9.42
N PHE A 17 -7.99 0.62 -9.18
CA PHE A 17 -7.97 -0.18 -7.94
C PHE A 17 -7.51 -1.63 -8.16
N TYR A 18 -7.23 -2.03 -9.39
CA TYR A 18 -6.83 -3.41 -9.71
C TYR A 18 -5.71 -3.42 -10.74
N PHE A 19 -4.67 -4.20 -10.44
CA PHE A 19 -3.57 -4.52 -11.33
C PHE A 19 -3.46 -6.04 -11.41
N LYS A 20 -3.26 -6.59 -12.62
CA LYS A 20 -3.18 -8.04 -12.80
C LYS A 20 -2.22 -8.40 -13.93
N PRO A 21 -1.64 -9.61 -13.92
CA PRO A 21 -0.91 -10.12 -15.06
C PRO A 21 -1.78 -10.17 -16.33
N GLN A 22 -1.14 -9.89 -17.45
CA GLN A 22 -1.77 -9.93 -18.77
C GLN A 22 -2.11 -11.37 -19.15
N GLY A 23 -3.25 -11.58 -19.83
CA GLY A 23 -3.63 -12.90 -20.36
C GLY A 23 -4.27 -13.87 -19.36
N VAL A 24 -4.24 -13.61 -18.06
CA VAL A 24 -4.88 -14.48 -17.05
C VAL A 24 -6.23 -13.89 -16.57
N PRO A 25 -7.34 -14.64 -16.62
CA PRO A 25 -8.63 -14.19 -16.08
C PRO A 25 -8.58 -13.94 -14.57
N MET A 26 -9.20 -12.86 -14.08
CA MET A 26 -9.22 -12.50 -12.65
C MET A 26 -9.70 -13.62 -11.73
N ARG A 27 -10.72 -14.37 -12.14
CA ARG A 27 -11.28 -15.50 -11.37
C ARG A 27 -10.29 -16.64 -11.09
N MET A 28 -9.12 -16.65 -11.75
CA MET A 28 -8.07 -17.66 -11.60
C MET A 28 -6.87 -17.12 -10.81
N LEU A 29 -6.90 -15.85 -10.40
CA LEU A 29 -5.79 -15.20 -9.72
C LEU A 29 -6.08 -15.12 -8.22
N GLU A 30 -5.06 -15.41 -7.43
CA GLU A 30 -5.02 -14.96 -6.03
C GLU A 30 -4.81 -13.44 -6.00
N GLU A 31 -5.25 -12.79 -4.91
CA GLU A 31 -5.16 -11.34 -4.75
C GLU A 31 -4.31 -10.98 -3.54
N GLU A 32 -3.34 -10.09 -3.75
CA GLU A 32 -2.67 -9.36 -2.67
C GLU A 32 -3.36 -7.99 -2.49
N VAL A 33 -3.78 -7.74 -1.25
CA VAL A 33 -4.59 -6.56 -0.92
C VAL A 33 -3.69 -5.47 -0.38
N LEU A 34 -3.53 -4.40 -1.14
CA LEU A 34 -2.82 -3.21 -0.73
C LEU A 34 -3.78 -2.26 0.01
N LEU A 35 -3.46 -1.91 1.25
CA LEU A 35 -4.27 -1.01 2.06
C LEU A 35 -4.07 0.45 1.61
N PRO A 36 -5.04 1.35 1.84
CA PRO A 36 -4.89 2.78 1.52
C PRO A 36 -3.64 3.40 2.16
N ASP A 37 -3.32 3.00 3.39
CA ASP A 37 -2.15 3.47 4.13
C ASP A 37 -0.82 3.01 3.50
N GLU A 38 -0.80 1.80 2.95
CA GLU A 38 0.36 1.22 2.29
C GLU A 38 0.60 1.91 0.94
N LEU A 39 -0.48 2.24 0.23
CA LEU A 39 -0.43 2.98 -1.02
C LEU A 39 0.12 4.39 -0.83
N GLU A 40 -0.37 5.12 0.18
CA GLU A 40 0.13 6.46 0.50
C GLU A 40 1.63 6.40 0.86
N ALA A 41 2.05 5.42 1.66
CA ALA A 41 3.45 5.25 2.04
C ALA A 41 4.36 5.02 0.81
N LEU A 42 3.96 4.14 -0.12
CA LEU A 42 4.67 3.92 -1.38
C LEU A 42 4.76 5.21 -2.20
N LYS A 43 3.64 5.93 -2.35
CA LYS A 43 3.59 7.16 -3.14
C LYS A 43 4.47 8.26 -2.53
N LEU A 44 4.47 8.44 -1.22
CA LEU A 44 5.29 9.46 -0.54
C LEU A 44 6.78 9.14 -0.59
N HIS A 45 7.18 7.88 -0.41
CA HIS A 45 8.59 7.51 -0.36
C HIS A 45 9.18 7.25 -1.76
N GLU A 46 8.56 6.36 -2.53
CA GLU A 46 9.12 5.87 -3.81
C GLU A 46 8.86 6.83 -4.97
N ILE A 47 7.74 7.58 -4.95
CA ILE A 47 7.35 8.47 -6.06
C ILE A 47 7.67 9.93 -5.76
N GLU A 48 7.35 10.43 -4.55
CA GLU A 48 7.70 11.80 -4.15
C GLU A 48 9.13 11.94 -3.62
N GLY A 49 9.84 10.83 -3.36
CA GLY A 49 11.23 10.84 -2.92
C GLY A 49 11.44 11.40 -1.51
N LEU A 50 10.42 11.37 -0.65
CA LEU A 50 10.52 11.89 0.71
C LEU A 50 11.27 10.92 1.61
N GLU A 51 12.13 11.44 2.48
CA GLU A 51 12.69 10.67 3.59
C GLU A 51 11.58 10.11 4.49
N GLN A 52 11.80 8.94 5.09
CA GLN A 52 10.78 8.25 5.87
C GLN A 52 10.25 9.07 7.05
N THR A 53 11.10 9.92 7.64
CA THR A 53 10.70 10.86 8.71
C THR A 53 9.69 11.88 8.20
N ALA A 54 9.99 12.56 7.09
CA ALA A 54 9.11 13.55 6.47
C ALA A 54 7.81 12.93 5.95
N ALA A 55 7.87 11.73 5.38
CA ALA A 55 6.68 11.00 4.94
C ALA A 55 5.79 10.57 6.11
N ALA A 56 6.39 10.13 7.22
CA ALA A 56 5.66 9.79 8.44
C ALA A 56 4.95 11.01 9.05
N GLU A 57 5.62 12.16 9.07
CA GLU A 57 5.02 13.44 9.51
C GLU A 57 3.84 13.84 8.62
N LYS A 58 3.96 13.72 7.28
CA LYS A 58 2.84 13.99 6.36
C LYS A 58 1.62 13.09 6.61
N MET A 59 1.84 11.86 7.05
CA MET A 59 0.79 10.88 7.38
C MET A 59 0.28 10.97 8.82
N ASP A 60 0.83 11.85 9.65
CA ASP A 60 0.54 11.97 11.09
C ASP A 60 0.78 10.67 11.88
N ILE A 61 1.90 10.00 11.60
CA ILE A 61 2.32 8.76 12.27
C ILE A 61 3.80 8.80 12.67
N SER A 62 4.21 7.89 13.53
CA SER A 62 5.63 7.74 13.87
C SER A 62 6.42 7.10 12.72
N GLN A 63 7.69 7.48 12.57
CA GLN A 63 8.59 6.91 11.57
C GLN A 63 8.66 5.36 11.62
N PRO A 64 8.71 4.69 12.79
CA PRO A 64 8.66 3.22 12.84
C PRO A 64 7.33 2.63 12.36
N THR A 65 6.23 3.38 12.44
CA THR A 65 4.94 2.96 11.88
C THR A 65 4.94 3.10 10.37
N PHE A 66 5.49 4.20 9.85
CA PHE A 66 5.66 4.40 8.42
C PHE A 66 6.55 3.31 7.80
N ALA A 67 7.71 3.04 8.40
CA ALA A 67 8.65 2.01 7.94
C ALA A 67 7.97 0.63 7.82
N ARG A 68 7.14 0.25 8.80
CA ARG A 68 6.37 -1.00 8.78
C ARG A 68 5.31 -1.04 7.67
N LEU A 69 4.67 0.09 7.37
CA LEU A 69 3.71 0.18 6.25
C LEU A 69 4.42 0.01 4.92
N LEU A 70 5.54 0.71 4.74
CA LEU A 70 6.33 0.65 3.52
C LEU A 70 6.89 -0.78 3.30
N GLU A 71 7.42 -1.41 4.35
CA GLU A 71 7.88 -2.80 4.28
C GLU A 71 6.74 -3.77 3.93
N SER A 72 5.57 -3.61 4.55
CA SER A 72 4.38 -4.42 4.23
C SER A 72 3.96 -4.23 2.77
N ALA A 73 3.92 -2.98 2.30
CA ALA A 73 3.57 -2.63 0.93
C ALA A 73 4.55 -3.28 -0.08
N HIS A 74 5.86 -3.17 0.15
CA HIS A 74 6.88 -3.81 -0.68
C HIS A 74 6.75 -5.32 -0.71
N LYS A 75 6.51 -5.98 0.43
CA LYS A 75 6.33 -7.45 0.47
C LYS A 75 5.13 -7.89 -0.36
N LYS A 76 4.01 -7.17 -0.29
CA LYS A 76 2.79 -7.48 -1.07
C LYS A 76 3.02 -7.29 -2.57
N VAL A 77 3.60 -6.16 -2.96
CA VAL A 77 3.92 -5.88 -4.36
C VAL A 77 4.90 -6.91 -4.91
N ALA A 78 5.99 -7.18 -4.19
CA ALA A 78 7.00 -8.16 -4.59
C ALA A 78 6.39 -9.56 -4.73
N ARG A 79 5.56 -9.98 -3.78
CA ARG A 79 4.89 -11.28 -3.84
C ARG A 79 3.96 -11.36 -5.05
N ALA A 80 3.14 -10.35 -5.28
CA ALA A 80 2.22 -10.35 -6.40
C ALA A 80 2.95 -10.44 -7.74
N ILE A 81 4.07 -9.73 -7.88
CA ILE A 81 4.90 -9.79 -9.08
C ILE A 81 5.56 -11.17 -9.24
N ILE A 82 6.18 -11.71 -8.18
CA ILE A 82 6.93 -12.98 -8.23
C ILE A 82 6.02 -14.18 -8.46
N LYS A 83 4.84 -14.20 -7.82
CA LYS A 83 3.89 -15.32 -7.91
C LYS A 83 2.86 -15.15 -9.02
N GLY A 84 2.80 -13.98 -9.66
CA GLY A 84 1.79 -13.67 -10.68
C GLY A 84 0.38 -13.49 -10.10
N GLU A 85 0.26 -12.94 -8.89
CA GLU A 85 -1.02 -12.64 -8.25
C GLU A 85 -1.54 -11.27 -8.72
N ALA A 86 -2.84 -11.01 -8.59
CA ALA A 86 -3.39 -9.68 -8.81
C ALA A 86 -3.14 -8.79 -7.58
N ILE A 87 -2.98 -7.49 -7.80
CA ILE A 87 -2.93 -6.48 -6.73
C ILE A 87 -4.27 -5.76 -6.71
N ARG A 88 -4.96 -5.85 -5.57
CA ARG A 88 -6.18 -5.08 -5.31
C ARG A 88 -5.88 -3.98 -4.31
N ILE A 89 -6.23 -2.75 -4.66
CA ILE A 89 -6.19 -1.62 -3.74
C ILE A 89 -7.54 -1.57 -3.01
N GLU A 90 -7.50 -1.58 -1.68
CA GLU A 90 -8.69 -1.42 -0.87
C GLU A 90 -9.19 0.03 -0.91
N LYS A 91 -10.50 0.22 -0.96
CA LYS A 91 -11.12 1.55 -0.93
C LYS A 91 -11.21 2.05 0.51
N LYS A 92 -10.97 3.35 0.69
CA LYS A 92 -11.24 4.03 1.96
C LYS A 92 -12.75 4.26 2.05
N GLU A 93 -13.43 3.56 2.95
CA GLU A 93 -14.83 3.86 3.34
C GLU A 93 -14.90 5.10 4.24
#